data_AF-A0A850C9E3-F1
#
_entry.id   AF-A0A850C9E3-F1
#
_cell.length_a   1.000
_cell.length_b   1.000
_cell.length_c   1.000
_cell.angle_alpha   90.00
_cell.angle_beta   90.00
_cell.angle_gamma   90.00
#
_symmetry.space_group_name_H-M   'P 1'
#
loop_
_entity.id
_entity.type
_entity.pdbx_description
1 polymer ?
#
loop_
_entity_poly.entity_id
_entity_poly.type
_entity_poly.pdbx_seq_one_letter_code
_entity_poly.pdbx_strand_id
1 'polypeptide(L)'
;MMGPRFSSIRARISLLVLVPLLALASLWVFLTGFTYGDANQLLQSRDFQEKTVLPTQHLIDALQKERRLTMAELGGARTDAGVMRRQATDEASDKVREVARDGGLRGSILPMVVERLDAFVERIDTLRGVRQSVDQRVADRERVLREYSGIIDAGFAVYNATTPGDGSITAHARTLASFGRAREFMSREDALLTGALAAGHITTAERGEFAQLVGAQRMLYADNAPNLHHDYARYERLAASPTFVQLRTLEDQVIRGAEPPRAAVRKTREAGAQPAAGARTRQTPARAPHTPVIE
;
A
#
# COMPACT_ATOMS: atom_id res chain seq x y z
N MET A 1 19.21 -62.68 -54.55
CA MET A 1 18.29 -63.16 -53.50
C MET A 1 19.10 -63.38 -52.23
N MET A 2 19.14 -62.40 -51.32
CA MET A 2 19.70 -62.59 -49.96
C MET A 2 18.54 -63.00 -49.05
N GLY A 3 18.49 -64.28 -48.66
CA GLY A 3 17.51 -64.78 -47.68
C GLY A 3 17.79 -64.24 -46.27
N PRO A 4 16.76 -64.00 -45.44
CA PRO A 4 16.95 -63.40 -44.13
C PRO A 4 17.63 -64.38 -43.17
N ARG A 5 18.64 -63.88 -42.46
CA ARG A 5 19.37 -64.59 -41.42
C ARG A 5 18.43 -64.92 -40.26
N PHE A 6 18.36 -66.19 -39.87
CA PHE A 6 17.59 -66.66 -38.72
C PHE A 6 18.05 -65.94 -37.44
N SER A 7 17.27 -64.94 -37.01
CA SER A 7 17.42 -64.31 -35.71
C SER A 7 17.13 -65.35 -34.62
N SER A 8 18.07 -65.55 -33.70
CA SER A 8 17.93 -66.55 -32.62
C SER A 8 16.68 -66.27 -31.80
N ILE A 9 16.05 -67.32 -31.25
CA ILE A 9 14.88 -67.21 -30.36
C ILE A 9 15.11 -66.17 -29.25
N ARG A 10 16.37 -66.06 -28.78
CA ARG A 10 16.81 -65.06 -27.80
C ARG A 10 16.61 -63.63 -28.32
N ALA A 11 16.96 -63.33 -29.55
CA ALA A 11 16.77 -61.99 -30.13
C ALA A 11 15.29 -61.63 -30.32
N ARG A 12 14.41 -62.61 -30.63
CA ARG A 12 12.95 -62.37 -30.66
C ARG A 12 12.38 -62.08 -29.27
N ILE A 13 12.77 -62.86 -28.26
CA ILE A 13 12.34 -62.64 -26.87
C ILE A 13 12.88 -61.30 -26.35
N SER A 14 14.15 -60.99 -26.62
CA SER A 14 14.75 -59.70 -26.27
C SER A 14 14.03 -58.53 -26.92
N LEU A 15 13.64 -58.63 -28.20
CA LEU A 15 12.88 -57.57 -28.88
C LEU A 15 11.47 -57.39 -28.28
N LEU A 16 10.80 -58.49 -27.93
CA LEU A 16 9.46 -58.49 -27.32
C LEU A 16 9.44 -57.83 -25.94
N VAL A 17 10.56 -57.90 -25.20
CA VAL A 17 10.71 -57.27 -23.87
C VAL A 17 11.30 -55.86 -23.97
N LEU A 18 12.17 -55.59 -24.94
CA LEU A 18 12.83 -54.29 -25.10
C LEU A 18 11.84 -53.18 -25.50
N VAL A 19 10.88 -53.48 -26.38
CA VAL A 19 9.89 -52.49 -26.82
C VAL A 19 9.03 -51.98 -25.65
N PRO A 20 8.42 -52.84 -24.80
CA PRO A 20 7.73 -52.40 -23.58
C PRO A 20 8.61 -51.66 -22.58
N LEU A 21 9.87 -52.09 -22.39
CA LEU A 21 10.80 -51.43 -21.45
C LEU A 21 11.18 -50.02 -21.91
N LEU A 22 11.41 -49.82 -23.21
CA LEU A 22 11.68 -48.49 -23.78
C LEU A 22 10.45 -47.58 -23.67
N ALA A 23 9.25 -48.10 -23.96
CA ALA A 23 8.01 -47.34 -23.78
C ALA A 23 7.80 -46.93 -22.32
N LEU A 24 8.07 -47.84 -21.36
CA LEU A 24 7.99 -47.56 -19.94
C LEU A 24 9.03 -46.51 -19.50
N ALA A 25 10.28 -46.61 -19.98
CA ALA A 25 11.33 -45.65 -19.67
C ALA A 25 11.01 -44.26 -20.24
N SER A 26 10.51 -44.18 -21.48
CA SER A 26 10.04 -42.94 -22.09
C SER A 26 8.88 -42.31 -21.31
N LEU A 27 7.91 -43.13 -20.88
CA LEU A 27 6.82 -42.68 -20.04
C LEU A 27 7.31 -42.16 -18.69
N TRP A 28 8.29 -42.83 -18.08
CA TRP A 28 8.90 -42.41 -16.82
C TRP A 28 9.60 -41.06 -16.96
N VAL A 29 10.45 -40.89 -17.98
CA VAL A 29 11.13 -39.61 -18.26
C VAL A 29 10.12 -38.50 -18.56
N PHE A 30 9.07 -38.80 -19.32
CA PHE A 30 8.00 -37.85 -19.61
C PHE A 30 7.25 -37.42 -18.33
N LEU A 31 6.85 -38.38 -17.50
CA LEU A 31 6.10 -38.12 -16.27
C LEU A 31 6.97 -37.41 -15.22
N THR A 32 8.23 -37.81 -15.06
CA THR A 32 9.19 -37.13 -14.18
C THR A 32 9.51 -35.74 -14.70
N GLY A 33 9.65 -35.53 -16.01
CA GLY A 33 9.86 -34.21 -16.60
C GLY A 33 8.72 -33.23 -16.29
N PHE A 34 7.47 -33.68 -16.44
CA PHE A 34 6.29 -32.89 -16.07
C PHE A 34 6.20 -32.64 -14.55
N THR A 35 6.34 -33.69 -13.74
CA THR A 35 6.22 -33.59 -12.27
C THR A 35 7.35 -32.74 -11.66
N TYR A 36 8.55 -32.81 -12.22
CA TYR A 36 9.70 -32.01 -11.78
C TYR A 36 9.55 -30.53 -12.21
N GLY A 37 8.97 -30.28 -13.39
CA GLY A 37 8.57 -28.94 -13.83
C GLY A 37 7.57 -28.29 -12.87
N ASP A 38 6.53 -29.02 -12.47
CA ASP A 38 5.50 -28.54 -11.54
C ASP A 38 6.07 -28.25 -10.13
N ALA A 39 6.97 -29.10 -9.63
CA ALA A 39 7.63 -28.88 -8.33
C ALA A 39 8.57 -27.67 -8.35
N ASN A 40 9.33 -27.48 -9.44
CA ASN A 40 10.19 -26.32 -9.61
C ASN A 40 9.38 -25.02 -9.78
N GLN A 41 8.26 -25.08 -10.48
CA GLN A 41 7.31 -23.97 -10.61
C GLN A 41 6.69 -23.59 -9.26
N LEU A 42 6.39 -24.56 -8.39
CA LEU A 42 5.85 -24.32 -7.04
C LEU A 42 6.88 -23.68 -6.11
N LEU A 43 8.15 -24.14 -6.16
CA LEU A 43 9.25 -23.55 -5.39
C LEU A 43 9.60 -22.13 -5.88
N GLN A 44 9.66 -21.92 -7.19
CA GLN A 44 9.85 -20.59 -7.78
C GLN A 44 8.69 -19.64 -7.45
N SER A 45 7.44 -20.13 -7.41
CA SER A 45 6.27 -19.34 -6.99
C SER A 45 6.37 -18.90 -5.53
N ARG A 46 6.86 -19.77 -4.64
CA ARG A 46 7.04 -19.44 -3.21
C ARG A 46 8.16 -18.41 -3.01
N ASP A 47 9.31 -18.63 -3.64
CA ASP A 47 10.43 -17.70 -3.60
C ASP A 47 10.05 -16.34 -4.19
N PHE A 48 9.32 -16.33 -5.30
CA PHE A 48 8.78 -15.12 -5.90
C PHE A 48 7.81 -14.38 -4.96
N GLN A 49 6.93 -15.11 -4.28
CA GLN A 49 5.97 -14.51 -3.37
C GLN A 49 6.63 -13.94 -2.10
N GLU A 50 7.53 -14.71 -1.48
CA GLU A 50 8.23 -14.30 -0.25
C GLU A 50 9.27 -13.20 -0.53
N LYS A 51 9.98 -13.27 -1.66
CA LYS A 51 11.07 -12.34 -1.97
C LYS A 51 10.62 -11.12 -2.75
N THR A 52 9.55 -11.17 -3.54
CA THR A 52 9.14 -10.02 -4.37
C THR A 52 7.79 -9.45 -3.93
N VAL A 53 6.75 -10.28 -3.86
CA VAL A 53 5.39 -9.82 -3.55
C VAL A 53 5.31 -9.22 -2.16
N LEU A 54 5.69 -9.96 -1.11
CA LEU A 54 5.52 -9.46 0.26
C LEU A 54 6.29 -8.15 0.52
N PRO A 55 7.58 -8.01 0.15
CA PRO A 55 8.31 -6.75 0.33
C PRO A 55 7.66 -5.57 -0.40
N THR A 56 7.20 -5.75 -1.63
CA THR A 56 6.49 -4.70 -2.38
C THR A 56 5.17 -4.31 -1.68
N GLN A 57 4.42 -5.28 -1.15
CA GLN A 57 3.18 -5.04 -0.40
C GLN A 57 3.44 -4.25 0.89
N HIS A 58 4.48 -4.63 1.64
CA HIS A 58 4.89 -3.93 2.85
C HIS A 58 5.29 -2.48 2.55
N LEU A 59 6.03 -2.24 1.47
CA LEU A 59 6.40 -0.89 1.07
C LEU A 59 5.19 -0.06 0.64
N ILE A 60 4.25 -0.62 -0.12
CA ILE A 60 3.01 0.07 -0.48
C ILE A 60 2.22 0.49 0.77
N ASP A 61 2.06 -0.41 1.75
CA ASP A 61 1.36 -0.08 3.01
C ASP A 61 2.10 0.99 3.82
N ALA A 62 3.44 0.95 3.86
CA ALA A 62 4.25 2.00 4.50
C ALA A 62 4.07 3.36 3.80
N LEU A 63 4.15 3.39 2.47
CA LEU A 63 3.95 4.59 1.64
C LEU A 63 2.53 5.16 1.78
N GLN A 64 1.49 4.32 1.79
CA GLN A 64 0.11 4.76 1.99
C GLN A 64 -0.06 5.48 3.34
N LYS A 65 0.54 4.93 4.40
CA LYS A 65 0.48 5.51 5.75
C LYS A 65 1.30 6.79 5.85
N GLU A 66 2.48 6.82 5.25
CA GLU A 66 3.30 8.03 5.19
C GLU A 66 2.58 9.14 4.41
N ARG A 67 2.06 8.85 3.21
CA ARG A 67 1.26 9.77 2.39
C ARG A 67 0.14 10.42 3.21
N ARG A 68 -0.66 9.63 3.92
CA ARG A 68 -1.76 10.13 4.75
C ARG A 68 -1.28 11.10 5.84
N LEU A 69 -0.19 10.75 6.54
CA LEU A 69 0.38 11.62 7.59
C LEU A 69 0.98 12.90 7.02
N THR A 70 1.68 12.81 5.90
CA THR A 70 2.22 13.96 5.18
C THR A 70 1.10 14.91 4.72
N MET A 71 -0.02 14.36 4.23
CA MET A 71 -1.19 15.18 3.88
C MET A 71 -1.78 15.89 5.10
N ALA A 72 -1.85 15.22 6.26
CA ALA A 72 -2.26 15.84 7.52
C ALA A 72 -1.32 16.99 7.93
N GLU A 73 -0.01 16.80 7.80
CA GLU A 73 1.03 17.79 8.09
C GLU A 73 0.89 19.04 7.21
N LEU A 74 0.70 18.85 5.91
CA LEU A 74 0.45 19.95 4.96
C LEU A 74 -0.88 20.67 5.23
N GLY A 75 -1.85 19.98 5.83
CA GLY A 75 -3.07 20.59 6.35
C GLY A 75 -2.88 21.34 7.69
N GLY A 76 -1.71 21.26 8.32
CA GLY A 76 -1.39 21.96 9.56
C GLY A 76 -1.47 21.12 10.83
N ALA A 77 -1.76 19.81 10.74
CA ALA A 77 -1.65 18.91 11.88
C ALA A 77 -0.17 18.68 12.25
N ARG A 78 0.21 18.91 13.50
CA ARG A 78 1.55 18.54 13.99
C ARG A 78 1.48 17.17 14.65
N THR A 79 2.16 16.19 14.08
CA THR A 79 2.26 14.86 14.69
C THR A 79 3.71 14.37 14.68
N ASP A 80 4.25 13.97 15.83
CA ASP A 80 5.58 13.35 15.92
C ASP A 80 5.64 11.98 15.22
N ALA A 81 4.46 11.40 14.92
CA ALA A 81 4.30 10.15 14.19
C ALA A 81 4.86 10.18 12.75
N GLY A 82 5.02 11.36 12.15
CA GLY A 82 5.54 11.51 10.79
C GLY A 82 6.96 10.98 10.64
N VAL A 83 7.84 11.25 11.62
CA VAL A 83 9.25 10.81 11.60
C VAL A 83 9.35 9.29 11.72
N MET A 84 8.62 8.69 12.67
CA MET A 84 8.61 7.23 12.84
C MET A 84 8.08 6.50 11.60
N ARG A 85 7.11 7.09 10.89
CA ARG A 85 6.56 6.47 9.68
C ARG A 85 7.52 6.57 8.48
N ARG A 86 8.29 7.65 8.36
CA ARG A 86 9.36 7.77 7.36
C ARG A 86 10.41 6.65 7.52
N GLN A 87 10.81 6.35 8.76
CA GLN A 87 11.76 5.26 9.03
C GLN A 87 11.21 3.89 8.58
N ALA A 88 9.95 3.58 8.89
CA ALA A 88 9.34 2.32 8.45
C ALA A 88 9.26 2.19 6.92
N THR A 89 9.01 3.30 6.22
CA THR A 89 9.04 3.35 4.75
C THR A 89 10.47 3.16 4.22
N ASP A 90 11.47 3.73 4.89
CA ASP A 90 12.88 3.60 4.49
C ASP A 90 13.35 2.15 4.64
N GLU A 91 13.05 1.49 5.76
CA GLU A 91 13.33 0.07 6.00
C GLU A 91 12.66 -0.82 4.92
N ALA A 92 11.39 -0.55 4.59
CA ALA A 92 10.69 -1.28 3.53
C ALA A 92 11.27 -0.99 2.13
N SER A 93 11.73 0.25 1.89
CA SER A 93 12.37 0.65 0.64
C SER A 93 13.70 -0.05 0.44
N ASP A 94 14.51 -0.13 1.49
CA ASP A 94 15.78 -0.85 1.48
C ASP A 94 15.57 -2.33 1.22
N LYS A 95 14.52 -2.94 1.79
CA LYS A 95 14.21 -4.35 1.52
C LYS A 95 13.84 -4.59 0.05
N VAL A 96 13.05 -3.71 -0.55
CA VAL A 96 12.72 -3.80 -1.99
C VAL A 96 13.97 -3.60 -2.85
N ARG A 97 14.89 -2.70 -2.48
CA ARG A 97 16.16 -2.51 -3.20
C ARG A 97 17.08 -3.71 -3.10
N GLU A 98 17.15 -4.35 -1.94
CA GLU A 98 17.91 -5.59 -1.73
C GLU A 98 17.40 -6.68 -2.68
N VAL A 99 16.08 -6.89 -2.69
CA VAL A 99 15.39 -7.84 -3.57
C VAL A 99 15.64 -7.51 -5.04
N ALA A 100 15.54 -6.25 -5.43
CA ALA A 100 15.75 -5.82 -6.81
C ALA A 100 17.19 -6.06 -7.29
N ARG A 101 18.16 -6.15 -6.39
CA ARG A 101 19.57 -6.43 -6.70
C ARG A 101 19.94 -7.91 -6.66
N ASP A 102 19.04 -8.79 -6.19
CA ASP A 102 19.28 -10.23 -6.13
C ASP A 102 19.38 -10.83 -7.54
N GLY A 103 20.59 -11.18 -7.97
CA GLY A 103 20.84 -11.74 -9.29
C GLY A 103 20.20 -13.11 -9.53
N GLY A 104 20.02 -13.92 -8.49
CA GLY A 104 19.37 -15.22 -8.58
C GLY A 104 17.87 -15.09 -8.83
N LEU A 105 17.21 -14.16 -8.14
CA LEU A 105 15.83 -13.80 -8.38
C LEU A 105 15.64 -13.20 -9.78
N ARG A 106 16.48 -12.24 -10.18
CA ARG A 106 16.41 -11.60 -11.50
C ARG A 106 16.55 -12.61 -12.65
N GLY A 107 17.41 -13.62 -12.49
CA GLY A 107 17.55 -14.72 -13.46
C GLY A 107 16.37 -15.70 -13.48
N SER A 108 15.51 -15.67 -12.46
CA SER A 108 14.40 -16.60 -12.27
C SER A 108 13.02 -16.00 -12.59
N ILE A 109 12.91 -14.68 -12.80
CA ILE A 109 11.65 -14.00 -13.13
C ILE A 109 11.62 -13.48 -14.56
N LEU A 110 10.43 -13.21 -15.09
CA LEU A 110 10.23 -12.71 -16.45
C LEU A 110 10.91 -11.32 -16.64
N PRO A 111 11.54 -11.04 -17.79
CA PRO A 111 12.20 -9.76 -18.06
C PRO A 111 11.31 -8.53 -17.85
N MET A 112 10.02 -8.63 -18.19
CA MET A 112 9.06 -7.54 -17.96
C MET A 112 8.85 -7.23 -16.47
N VAL A 113 8.91 -8.24 -15.60
CA VAL A 113 8.80 -8.03 -14.13
C VAL A 113 10.04 -7.33 -13.61
N VAL A 114 11.22 -7.70 -14.12
CA VAL A 114 12.49 -7.03 -13.81
C VAL A 114 12.44 -5.56 -14.19
N GLU A 115 11.97 -5.24 -15.40
CA GLU A 115 11.81 -3.85 -15.86
C GLU A 115 10.86 -3.04 -14.97
N ARG A 116 9.72 -3.61 -14.56
CA ARG A 116 8.80 -2.94 -13.63
C ARG A 116 9.39 -2.77 -12.24
N LEU A 117 10.19 -3.73 -11.77
CA LEU A 117 10.87 -3.63 -10.49
C LEU A 117 11.93 -2.53 -10.50
N ASP A 118 12.70 -2.42 -11.58
CA ASP A 118 13.70 -1.35 -11.76
C ASP A 118 13.01 0.03 -11.80
N ALA A 119 11.94 0.17 -12.59
CA ALA A 119 11.14 1.40 -12.63
C ALA A 119 10.52 1.75 -11.27
N PHE A 120 10.14 0.75 -10.46
CA PHE A 120 9.66 0.98 -9.11
C PHE A 120 10.78 1.49 -8.19
N VAL A 121 11.98 0.90 -8.26
CA VAL A 121 13.15 1.38 -7.51
C VAL A 121 13.50 2.84 -7.88
N GLU A 122 13.49 3.18 -9.16
CA GLU A 122 13.70 4.56 -9.61
C GLU A 122 12.63 5.52 -9.06
N ARG A 123 11.37 5.08 -8.97
CA ARG A 123 10.30 5.89 -8.35
C ARG A 123 10.53 6.07 -6.85
N ILE A 124 10.98 5.04 -6.14
CA ILE A 124 11.33 5.15 -4.72
C ILE A 124 12.45 6.18 -4.51
N ASP A 125 13.41 6.31 -5.44
CA ASP A 125 14.48 7.33 -5.35
C ASP A 125 13.96 8.77 -5.34
N THR A 126 12.78 9.03 -5.92
CA THR A 126 12.16 10.35 -5.91
C THR A 126 11.60 10.77 -4.54
N LEU A 127 11.36 9.80 -3.64
CA LEU A 127 10.72 10.02 -2.34
C LEU A 127 11.46 11.05 -1.48
N ARG A 128 12.79 11.08 -1.55
CA ARG A 128 13.61 12.07 -0.83
C ARG A 128 13.28 13.50 -1.26
N GLY A 129 13.10 13.72 -2.57
CA GLY A 129 12.74 15.03 -3.11
C GLY A 129 11.34 15.47 -2.67
N VAL A 130 10.38 14.53 -2.64
CA VAL A 130 9.02 14.79 -2.13
C VAL A 130 9.07 15.24 -0.67
N ARG A 131 9.75 14.47 0.19
CA ARG A 131 9.90 14.80 1.62
C ARG A 131 10.59 16.15 1.82
N GLN A 132 11.67 16.42 1.09
CA GLN A 132 12.37 17.71 1.16
C GLN A 132 11.45 18.89 0.81
N SER A 133 10.61 18.73 -0.22
CA SER A 133 9.66 19.78 -0.62
C SER A 133 8.58 20.07 0.43
N VAL A 134 8.17 19.04 1.19
CA VAL A 134 7.27 19.16 2.34
C VAL A 134 7.99 19.85 3.50
N ASP A 135 9.18 19.39 3.85
CA ASP A 135 9.97 19.91 4.97
C ASP A 135 10.31 21.41 4.77
N GLN A 136 10.55 21.82 3.53
CA GLN A 136 10.79 23.20 3.13
C GLN A 136 9.50 24.05 3.00
N ARG A 137 8.32 23.42 3.14
CA ARG A 137 6.99 24.05 2.98
C ARG A 137 6.75 24.71 1.62
N VAL A 138 7.34 24.15 0.56
CA VAL A 138 7.18 24.65 -0.82
C VAL A 138 6.26 23.78 -1.65
N ALA A 139 5.83 22.63 -1.14
CA ALA A 139 4.92 21.71 -1.79
C ALA A 139 3.46 21.97 -1.43
N ASP A 140 2.57 21.84 -2.42
CA ASP A 140 1.13 21.80 -2.21
C ASP A 140 0.62 20.36 -1.96
N ARG A 141 -0.57 20.25 -1.36
CA ARG A 141 -1.22 18.97 -1.01
C ARG A 141 -1.47 18.10 -2.25
N GLU A 142 -1.92 18.72 -3.35
CA GLU A 142 -2.30 18.05 -4.59
C GLU A 142 -1.10 17.34 -5.24
N ARG A 143 0.03 18.04 -5.36
CA ARG A 143 1.29 17.51 -5.87
C ARG A 143 1.79 16.39 -4.99
N VAL A 144 1.82 16.57 -3.66
CA VAL A 144 2.33 15.55 -2.75
C VAL A 144 1.48 14.28 -2.80
N LEU A 145 0.15 14.41 -2.85
CA LEU A 145 -0.75 13.27 -3.05
C LEU A 145 -0.39 12.52 -4.33
N ARG A 146 -0.21 13.23 -5.45
CA ARG A 146 0.17 12.62 -6.74
C ARG A 146 1.52 11.93 -6.72
N GLU A 147 2.55 12.56 -6.17
CA GLU A 147 3.91 12.01 -6.17
C GLU A 147 3.97 10.69 -5.38
N TYR A 148 3.42 10.66 -4.15
CA TYR A 148 3.32 9.41 -3.39
C TYR A 148 2.48 8.36 -4.12
N SER A 149 1.36 8.77 -4.71
CA SER A 149 0.47 7.87 -5.45
C SER A 149 1.17 7.26 -6.67
N GLY A 150 2.00 8.02 -7.37
CA GLY A 150 2.79 7.56 -8.51
C GLY A 150 3.85 6.52 -8.13
N ILE A 151 4.47 6.67 -6.95
CA ILE A 151 5.39 5.65 -6.40
C ILE A 151 4.61 4.36 -6.10
N ILE A 152 3.45 4.47 -5.44
CA ILE A 152 2.59 3.32 -5.13
C ILE A 152 2.09 2.63 -6.41
N ASP A 153 1.71 3.40 -7.44
CA ASP A 153 1.27 2.89 -8.75
C ASP A 153 2.37 2.08 -9.45
N ALA A 154 3.64 2.51 -9.34
CA ALA A 154 4.77 1.74 -9.84
C ALA A 154 4.94 0.40 -9.09
N GLY A 155 4.70 0.38 -7.77
CA GLY A 155 4.64 -0.86 -6.99
C GLY A 155 3.53 -1.80 -7.46
N PHE A 156 2.33 -1.27 -7.77
CA PHE A 156 1.24 -2.05 -8.37
C PHE A 156 1.59 -2.57 -9.77
N ALA A 157 2.39 -1.83 -10.54
CA ALA A 157 2.82 -2.26 -11.87
C ALA A 157 3.72 -3.52 -11.82
N VAL A 158 4.48 -3.72 -10.74
CA VAL A 158 5.25 -4.96 -10.53
C VAL A 158 4.31 -6.17 -10.46
N TYR A 159 3.22 -6.10 -9.68
CA TYR A 159 2.20 -7.17 -9.63
C TYR A 159 1.50 -7.41 -10.95
N ASN A 160 1.19 -6.34 -11.68
CA ASN A 160 0.52 -6.49 -12.97
C ASN A 160 1.44 -7.11 -14.02
N ALA A 161 2.76 -6.90 -13.93
CA ALA A 161 3.73 -7.53 -14.83
C ALA A 161 3.92 -9.02 -14.55
N THR A 162 3.63 -9.49 -13.33
CA THR A 162 3.67 -10.93 -13.01
C THR A 162 2.44 -11.66 -13.53
N THR A 163 1.51 -10.92 -14.16
CA THR A 163 0.33 -11.44 -14.82
C THR A 163 0.61 -11.65 -16.30
N PRO A 164 1.02 -12.85 -16.76
CA PRO A 164 1.11 -13.15 -18.18
C PRO A 164 -0.18 -12.76 -18.92
N GLY A 165 -0.02 -12.16 -20.11
CA GLY A 165 -1.11 -11.79 -21.01
C GLY A 165 -1.78 -13.02 -21.66
N ASP A 166 -1.14 -14.16 -21.52
CA ASP A 166 -1.38 -15.46 -22.11
C ASP A 166 -1.87 -16.43 -21.02
N GLY A 167 -3.14 -16.28 -20.62
CA GLY A 167 -4.04 -17.31 -20.04
C GLY A 167 -3.63 -18.08 -18.77
N SER A 168 -2.37 -18.00 -18.32
CA SER A 168 -1.79 -18.81 -17.25
C SER A 168 -1.98 -18.18 -15.86
N ILE A 169 -2.51 -16.97 -15.80
CA ILE A 169 -3.06 -16.39 -14.56
C ILE A 169 -4.48 -16.89 -14.36
N THR A 170 -4.72 -17.48 -13.20
CA THR A 170 -6.09 -17.76 -12.77
C THR A 170 -6.86 -16.43 -12.65
N ALA A 171 -8.10 -16.39 -13.13
CA ALA A 171 -8.98 -15.21 -13.03
C ALA A 171 -9.03 -14.62 -11.61
N HIS A 172 -8.80 -15.45 -10.60
CA HIS A 172 -8.65 -15.08 -9.19
C HIS A 172 -7.53 -14.08 -8.91
N ALA A 173 -6.32 -14.27 -9.44
CA ALA A 173 -5.21 -13.35 -9.15
C ALA A 173 -5.42 -11.97 -9.77
N ARG A 174 -5.99 -11.92 -10.99
CA ARG A 174 -6.39 -10.66 -11.64
C ARG A 174 -7.51 -9.95 -10.86
N THR A 175 -8.48 -10.71 -10.36
CA THR A 175 -9.56 -10.18 -9.50
C THR A 175 -8.96 -9.60 -8.22
N LEU A 176 -8.07 -10.33 -7.53
CA LEU A 176 -7.42 -9.86 -6.31
C LEU A 176 -6.58 -8.58 -6.54
N ALA A 177 -5.81 -8.52 -7.63
CA ALA A 177 -5.05 -7.33 -7.98
C ALA A 177 -5.96 -6.10 -8.21
N SER A 178 -7.12 -6.31 -8.85
CA SER A 178 -8.10 -5.24 -9.10
C SER A 178 -8.75 -4.76 -7.80
N PHE A 179 -9.03 -5.66 -6.86
CA PHE A 179 -9.48 -5.28 -5.51
C PHE A 179 -8.39 -4.51 -4.73
N GLY A 180 -7.12 -4.91 -4.87
CA GLY A 180 -5.98 -4.17 -4.33
C GLY A 180 -5.92 -2.74 -4.87
N ARG A 181 -6.14 -2.56 -6.18
CA ARG A 181 -6.21 -1.24 -6.83
C ARG A 181 -7.41 -0.42 -6.34
N ALA A 182 -8.59 -1.02 -6.19
CA ALA A 182 -9.77 -0.35 -5.64
C ALA A 182 -9.51 0.15 -4.20
N ARG A 183 -8.85 -0.66 -3.37
CA ARG A 183 -8.42 -0.25 -2.02
C ARG A 183 -7.41 0.89 -2.04
N GLU A 184 -6.51 0.93 -3.02
CA GLU A 184 -5.57 2.03 -3.18
C GLU A 184 -6.26 3.37 -3.52
N PHE A 185 -7.29 3.37 -4.39
CA PHE A 185 -8.09 4.57 -4.63
C PHE A 185 -8.78 5.05 -3.35
N MET A 186 -9.35 4.13 -2.57
CA MET A 186 -9.90 4.46 -1.24
C MET A 186 -8.84 5.01 -0.26
N SER A 187 -7.58 4.56 -0.35
CA SER A 187 -6.49 5.13 0.44
C SER A 187 -6.11 6.55 0.00
N ARG A 188 -6.24 6.88 -1.30
CA ARG A 188 -6.06 8.25 -1.81
C ARG A 188 -7.15 9.17 -1.32
N GLU A 189 -8.40 8.71 -1.34
CA GLU A 189 -9.55 9.42 -0.79
C GLU A 189 -9.33 9.80 0.68
N ASP A 190 -8.93 8.83 1.51
CA ASP A 190 -8.62 9.06 2.93
C ASP A 190 -7.45 10.01 3.13
N ALA A 191 -6.37 9.91 2.33
CA ALA A 191 -5.22 10.82 2.44
C ALA A 191 -5.60 12.27 2.06
N LEU A 192 -6.34 12.45 0.97
CA LEU A 192 -6.84 13.75 0.52
C LEU A 192 -7.74 14.38 1.58
N LEU A 193 -8.74 13.63 2.06
CA LEU A 193 -9.65 14.12 3.10
C LEU A 193 -8.94 14.39 4.42
N THR A 194 -7.97 13.57 4.81
CA THR A 194 -7.18 13.81 6.03
C THR A 194 -6.48 15.17 5.95
N GLY A 195 -5.85 15.51 4.82
CA GLY A 195 -5.23 16.82 4.63
C GLY A 195 -6.24 17.97 4.62
N ALA A 196 -7.38 17.79 3.97
CA ALA A 196 -8.43 18.82 3.92
C ALA A 196 -9.13 19.06 5.26
N LEU A 197 -9.37 18.00 6.04
CA LEU A 197 -9.89 18.09 7.40
C LEU A 197 -8.91 18.82 8.32
N ALA A 198 -7.61 18.53 8.20
CA ALA A 198 -6.57 19.23 8.96
C ALA A 198 -6.51 20.73 8.59
N ALA A 199 -6.63 21.06 7.30
CA ALA A 199 -6.69 22.44 6.81
C ALA A 199 -8.00 23.16 7.18
N GLY A 200 -9.06 22.40 7.51
CA GLY A 200 -10.39 22.91 7.84
C GLY A 200 -11.23 23.34 6.64
N HIS A 201 -10.80 23.04 5.41
CA HIS A 201 -11.55 23.33 4.19
C HIS A 201 -11.16 22.37 3.05
N ILE A 202 -12.09 22.12 2.13
CA ILE A 202 -11.83 21.35 0.89
C ILE A 202 -11.88 22.33 -0.29
N THR A 203 -10.79 22.41 -1.06
CA THR A 203 -10.76 23.25 -2.27
C THR A 203 -11.60 22.66 -3.40
N THR A 204 -11.99 23.48 -4.39
CA THR A 204 -12.72 22.99 -5.58
C THR A 204 -11.94 21.94 -6.36
N ALA A 205 -10.61 22.12 -6.48
CA ALA A 205 -9.73 21.16 -7.14
C ALA A 205 -9.68 19.83 -6.38
N GLU A 206 -9.46 19.87 -5.06
CA GLU A 206 -9.49 18.67 -4.20
C GLU A 206 -10.83 17.94 -4.25
N ARG A 207 -11.95 18.66 -4.33
CA ARG A 207 -13.28 18.05 -4.45
C ARG A 207 -13.47 17.35 -5.79
N GLY A 208 -12.97 17.94 -6.88
CA GLY A 208 -12.96 17.34 -8.20
C GLY A 208 -12.11 16.07 -8.25
N GLU A 209 -10.90 16.12 -7.68
CA GLU A 209 -10.02 14.95 -7.57
C GLU A 209 -10.66 13.86 -6.70
N PHE A 210 -11.24 14.22 -5.55
CA PHE A 210 -11.94 13.28 -4.68
C PHE A 210 -13.08 12.55 -5.42
N ALA A 211 -13.88 13.27 -6.22
CA ALA A 211 -14.94 12.66 -7.02
C ALA A 211 -14.40 11.67 -8.07
N GLN A 212 -13.25 11.97 -8.69
CA GLN A 212 -12.59 11.06 -9.63
C GLN A 212 -12.09 9.79 -8.93
N LEU A 213 -11.50 9.91 -7.74
CA LEU A 213 -11.02 8.78 -6.96
C LEU A 213 -12.18 7.85 -6.55
N VAL A 214 -13.27 8.42 -6.01
CA VAL A 214 -14.49 7.67 -5.67
C VAL A 214 -15.08 6.98 -6.90
N GLY A 215 -15.13 7.67 -8.05
CA GLY A 215 -15.60 7.09 -9.30
C GLY A 215 -14.76 5.87 -9.73
N ALA A 216 -13.43 5.99 -9.69
CA ALA A 216 -12.51 4.90 -10.03
C ALA A 216 -12.63 3.72 -9.06
N GLN A 217 -12.73 3.99 -7.75
CA GLN A 217 -12.95 2.99 -6.71
C GLN A 217 -14.23 2.19 -6.95
N ARG A 218 -15.35 2.89 -7.18
CA ARG A 218 -16.66 2.26 -7.37
C ARG A 218 -16.70 1.43 -8.65
N MET A 219 -16.13 1.94 -9.74
CA MET A 219 -16.05 1.21 -11.01
C MET A 219 -15.23 -0.08 -10.87
N LEU A 220 -14.06 -0.01 -10.23
CA LEU A 220 -13.23 -1.20 -10.03
C LEU A 220 -13.92 -2.25 -9.16
N TYR A 221 -14.61 -1.86 -8.10
CA TYR A 221 -15.40 -2.81 -7.32
C TYR A 221 -16.56 -3.41 -8.13
N ALA A 222 -17.31 -2.58 -8.87
CA ALA A 222 -18.45 -3.03 -9.65
C ALA A 222 -18.06 -4.02 -10.75
N ASP A 223 -16.98 -3.74 -11.49
CA ASP A 223 -16.52 -4.58 -12.61
C ASP A 223 -15.92 -5.91 -12.13
N ASN A 224 -15.33 -5.94 -10.94
CA ASN A 224 -14.58 -7.10 -10.46
C ASN A 224 -15.33 -7.94 -9.43
N ALA A 225 -16.32 -7.39 -8.72
CA ALA A 225 -17.09 -8.15 -7.74
C ALA A 225 -17.77 -9.41 -8.34
N PRO A 226 -18.37 -9.39 -9.54
CA PRO A 226 -18.95 -10.60 -10.15
C PRO A 226 -17.94 -11.74 -10.37
N ASN A 227 -16.64 -11.44 -10.44
CA ASN A 227 -15.57 -12.43 -10.60
C ASN A 227 -15.15 -13.08 -9.27
N LEU A 228 -15.72 -12.65 -8.14
CA LEU A 228 -15.48 -13.26 -6.82
C LEU A 228 -16.28 -14.56 -6.68
N HIS A 229 -15.83 -15.67 -7.26
CA HIS A 229 -16.54 -16.96 -7.22
C HIS A 229 -17.17 -17.33 -5.85
N HIS A 230 -16.37 -17.82 -4.90
CA HIS A 230 -16.88 -18.24 -3.58
C HIS A 230 -17.02 -17.09 -2.58
N ASP A 231 -16.41 -15.93 -2.88
CA ASP A 231 -16.34 -14.77 -1.99
C ASP A 231 -17.39 -13.69 -2.28
N TYR A 232 -18.18 -13.81 -3.36
CA TYR A 232 -19.20 -12.82 -3.70
C TYR A 232 -20.17 -12.54 -2.55
N ALA A 233 -20.71 -13.59 -1.92
CA ALA A 233 -21.62 -13.44 -0.78
C ALA A 233 -20.96 -12.80 0.45
N ARG A 234 -19.63 -12.88 0.59
CA ARG A 234 -18.89 -12.16 1.64
C ARG A 234 -18.74 -10.69 1.26
N TYR A 235 -18.42 -10.41 0.01
CA TYR A 235 -18.37 -9.05 -0.52
C TYR A 235 -19.74 -8.34 -0.42
N GLU A 236 -20.84 -8.98 -0.81
CA GLU A 236 -22.18 -8.40 -0.71
C GLU A 236 -22.55 -8.05 0.74
N ARG A 237 -22.24 -8.94 1.70
CA ARG A 237 -22.46 -8.65 3.13
C ARG A 237 -21.61 -7.47 3.62
N LEU A 238 -20.36 -7.36 3.16
CA LEU A 238 -19.52 -6.21 3.47
C LEU A 238 -20.09 -4.92 2.85
N ALA A 239 -20.50 -4.98 1.59
CA ALA A 239 -21.05 -3.85 0.85
C ALA A 239 -22.39 -3.37 1.43
N ALA A 240 -23.20 -4.28 1.98
CA ALA A 240 -24.45 -3.98 2.67
C ALA A 240 -24.26 -3.62 4.15
N SER A 241 -23.04 -3.70 4.69
CA SER A 241 -22.78 -3.40 6.10
C SER A 241 -23.05 -1.92 6.42
N PRO A 242 -23.54 -1.59 7.64
CA PRO A 242 -23.79 -0.20 8.03
C PRO A 242 -22.56 0.70 7.86
N THR A 243 -21.36 0.19 8.18
CA THR A 243 -20.10 0.94 8.06
C THR A 243 -19.77 1.28 6.61
N PHE A 244 -19.96 0.35 5.66
CA PHE A 244 -19.67 0.59 4.25
C PHE A 244 -20.71 1.52 3.60
N VAL A 245 -21.98 1.39 3.99
CA VAL A 245 -23.05 2.34 3.58
C VAL A 245 -22.77 3.74 4.11
N GLN A 246 -22.31 3.86 5.36
CA GLN A 246 -21.91 5.14 5.94
C GLN A 246 -20.73 5.76 5.20
N LEU A 247 -19.71 4.97 4.85
CA LEU A 247 -18.58 5.43 4.02
C LEU A 247 -19.07 6.02 2.69
N ARG A 248 -19.91 5.29 1.93
CA ARG A 248 -20.47 5.78 0.66
C ARG A 248 -21.29 7.06 0.82
N THR A 249 -22.05 7.14 1.91
CA THR A 249 -22.84 8.34 2.22
C THR A 249 -21.94 9.55 2.47
N LEU A 250 -20.83 9.37 3.19
CA LEU A 250 -19.86 10.43 3.45
C LEU A 250 -19.14 10.85 2.16
N GLU A 251 -18.71 9.91 1.32
CA GLU A 251 -18.16 10.19 -0.01
C GLU A 251 -19.13 11.08 -0.82
N ASP A 252 -20.41 10.70 -0.91
CA ASP A 252 -21.41 11.44 -1.67
C ASP A 252 -21.70 12.83 -1.07
N GLN A 253 -21.57 13.00 0.25
CA GLN A 253 -21.71 14.30 0.90
C GLN A 253 -20.53 15.22 0.54
N VAL A 254 -19.30 14.71 0.59
CA VAL A 254 -18.12 15.46 0.17
C VAL A 254 -18.24 15.88 -1.28
N ILE A 255 -18.64 14.97 -2.18
CA ILE A 255 -18.81 15.29 -3.60
C ILE A 255 -19.87 16.39 -3.80
N ARG A 256 -20.96 16.37 -3.01
CA ARG A 256 -22.04 17.38 -3.07
C ARG A 256 -21.72 18.73 -2.43
N GLY A 257 -20.52 18.90 -1.85
CA GLY A 257 -20.12 20.19 -1.29
C GLY A 257 -20.13 20.27 0.24
N ALA A 258 -20.24 19.15 0.95
CA ALA A 258 -20.06 19.16 2.40
C ALA A 258 -18.65 19.65 2.74
N GLU A 259 -18.55 20.56 3.70
CA GLU A 259 -17.28 21.05 4.24
C GLU A 259 -16.91 20.28 5.51
N PRO A 260 -15.60 20.21 5.85
CA PRO A 260 -15.15 19.72 7.13
C PRO A 260 -15.92 20.36 8.28
N PRO A 261 -16.28 19.60 9.33
CA PRO A 261 -16.73 20.21 10.58
C PRO A 261 -15.66 21.20 11.02
N ARG A 262 -16.04 22.44 11.35
CA ARG A 262 -15.07 23.40 11.91
C ARG A 262 -14.41 22.74 13.11
N ALA A 263 -13.11 22.45 13.00
CA ALA A 263 -12.34 21.98 14.14
C ALA A 263 -12.58 23.00 15.26
N ALA A 264 -13.13 22.53 16.39
CA ALA A 264 -13.22 23.36 17.57
C ALA A 264 -11.77 23.74 17.89
N VAL A 265 -11.37 24.95 17.50
CA VAL A 265 -10.09 25.52 17.88
C VAL A 265 -10.13 25.53 19.39
N ARG A 266 -9.51 24.52 20.00
CA ARG A 266 -9.24 24.50 21.44
C ARG A 266 -8.26 25.63 21.64
N LYS A 267 -8.80 26.85 21.79
CA LYS A 267 -8.12 27.97 22.40
C LYS A 267 -7.82 27.50 23.81
N THR A 268 -6.70 26.81 23.99
CA THR A 268 -6.00 26.81 25.27
C THR A 268 -5.48 28.24 25.41
N ARG A 269 -6.41 29.15 25.75
CA ARG A 269 -6.11 30.51 26.13
C ARG A 269 -5.31 30.36 27.41
N GLU A 270 -4.09 30.87 27.36
CA GLU A 270 -3.21 31.20 28.47
C GLU A 270 -4.00 31.43 29.77
N ALA A 271 -4.17 30.38 30.55
CA ALA A 271 -4.53 30.46 31.96
C ALA A 271 -3.21 30.30 32.72
N GLY A 272 -2.39 31.36 32.67
CA GLY A 272 -1.02 31.30 33.18
C GLY A 272 -0.26 32.61 33.09
N ALA A 273 -0.92 33.75 33.26
CA ALA A 273 -0.25 35.02 33.48
C ALA A 273 -1.03 35.85 34.50
N GLN A 274 -0.98 35.43 35.77
CA GLN A 274 -1.19 36.34 36.88
C GLN A 274 0.14 37.06 37.14
N PRO A 275 0.18 38.41 37.11
CA PRO A 275 1.39 39.13 37.46
C PRO A 275 1.59 39.05 38.98
N ALA A 276 2.70 38.44 39.41
CA ALA A 276 3.13 38.49 40.80
C ALA A 276 3.54 39.92 41.16
N ALA A 277 2.61 40.68 41.72
CA ALA A 277 2.89 41.96 42.38
C ALA A 277 3.57 41.66 43.73
N GLY A 278 4.82 42.09 43.85
CA GLY A 278 5.67 41.85 45.01
C GLY A 278 5.14 42.49 46.29
N ALA A 279 5.00 41.67 47.34
CA ALA A 279 4.87 42.16 48.70
C ALA A 279 6.27 42.39 49.29
N ARG A 280 6.73 43.65 49.25
CA ARG A 280 7.85 44.13 50.07
C ARG A 280 7.34 44.41 51.48
N THR A 281 7.87 43.68 52.44
CA THR A 281 7.81 43.95 53.88
C THR A 281 8.73 45.12 54.24
N ARG A 282 8.21 46.14 54.96
CA ARG A 282 8.87 46.98 55.99
C ARG A 282 7.89 48.08 56.45
N GLN A 283 7.38 47.98 57.70
CA GLN A 283 7.72 48.84 58.87
C GLN A 283 7.40 50.34 58.65
N THR A 284 6.59 51.05 59.45
CA THR A 284 6.84 51.48 60.86
C THR A 284 5.59 52.28 61.39
N PRO A 285 5.56 52.92 62.59
CA PRO A 285 4.73 52.58 63.75
C PRO A 285 3.54 53.52 64.04
N ALA A 286 2.59 53.05 64.85
CA ALA A 286 1.49 53.85 65.38
C ALA A 286 1.94 54.77 66.53
N ARG A 287 1.69 56.07 66.39
CA ARG A 287 1.87 57.11 67.41
C ARG A 287 0.47 57.54 67.88
N ALA A 288 0.24 57.48 69.20
CA ALA A 288 -0.96 57.99 69.86
C ALA A 288 -1.16 59.50 69.61
N PRO A 289 -2.37 60.03 69.82
CA PRO A 289 -2.57 60.70 71.11
C PRO A 289 -4.00 60.72 71.71
N HIS A 290 -4.00 60.96 73.03
CA HIS A 290 -4.93 61.75 73.85
C HIS A 290 -6.37 61.29 74.11
N THR A 291 -6.54 60.86 75.37
CA THR A 291 -7.75 60.91 76.21
C THR A 291 -8.29 62.34 76.38
N PRO A 292 -9.59 62.47 76.70
CA PRO A 292 -10.02 63.41 77.73
C PRO A 292 -10.72 62.70 78.90
N VAL A 293 -10.46 63.26 80.07
CA VAL A 293 -11.05 63.08 81.40
C VAL A 293 -12.57 63.21 81.38
N ILE A 294 -13.32 62.32 82.06
CA ILE A 294 -14.45 62.60 82.99
C ILE A 294 -14.60 61.39 83.95
N GLU A 295 -14.58 61.70 85.26
CA GLU A 295 -14.94 60.94 86.48
C GLU A 295 -14.38 59.54 86.75
#